data_AF-A0A060C875-F1
#
_entry.id   AF-A0A060C875-F1
#
_cell.length_a   1.000
_cell.length_b   1.000
_cell.length_c   1.000
_cell.angle_alpha   90.00
_cell.angle_beta   90.00
_cell.angle_gamma   90.00
#
_symmetry.space_group_name_H-M   'P 1'
#
loop_
_entity.id
_entity.type
_entity.pdbx_description
1 polymer ?
#
loop_
_entity_poly.entity_id
_entity_poly.type
_entity_poly.pdbx_seq_one_letter_code
_entity_poly.pdbx_strand_id
1 'polypeptide(L)'
;DAVLHGTGGGAYIGRPMAGKTGTTDDEHDAWFVGYTPDMITAVWIGDDTSSNAGYTGGTIPASIWKDFMSEALRNTQAHSFSVPKSVQEEIERNRAQEALTKQKSNQEQKDKDKTQG
;
A
#
# COMPACT_ATOMS: atom_id res chain seq x y z
N ASP A 1 3.29 -0.95 2.78
CA ASP A 1 2.47 -1.61 1.74
C ASP A 1 3.15 -2.93 1.34
N ALA A 2 2.63 -3.67 0.36
CA ALA A 2 3.16 -4.97 -0.03
C ALA A 2 4.59 -4.93 -0.60
N VAL A 3 5.10 -3.75 -0.99
CA VAL A 3 6.48 -3.55 -1.42
C VAL A 3 7.40 -3.34 -0.23
N LEU A 4 7.09 -2.43 0.69
CA LEU A 4 7.95 -2.17 1.84
C LEU A 4 7.84 -3.22 2.97
N HIS A 5 6.71 -3.92 3.06
CA HIS A 5 6.39 -4.84 4.17
C HIS A 5 5.73 -6.14 3.70
N GLY A 6 5.88 -6.52 2.42
CA GLY A 6 5.25 -7.73 1.86
C GLY A 6 6.06 -8.38 0.73
N THR A 7 5.40 -9.20 -0.10
CA THR A 7 6.00 -10.01 -1.17
C THR A 7 6.59 -9.21 -2.35
N GLY A 8 6.41 -7.89 -2.37
CA GLY A 8 6.91 -7.00 -3.42
C GLY A 8 8.26 -6.36 -3.11
N GLY A 9 9.00 -6.82 -2.08
CA GLY A 9 10.27 -6.21 -1.64
C GLY A 9 11.32 -6.03 -2.76
N GLY A 10 11.30 -6.89 -3.77
CA GLY A 10 12.18 -6.79 -4.94
C GLY A 10 11.91 -5.58 -5.85
N ALA A 11 10.74 -4.94 -5.74
CA ALA A 11 10.30 -3.86 -6.63
C ALA A 11 10.66 -2.44 -6.13
N TYR A 12 11.33 -2.30 -4.98
CA TYR A 12 11.65 -0.98 -4.44
C TYR A 12 12.67 -0.23 -5.31
N ILE A 13 12.31 1.00 -5.70
CA ILE A 13 13.11 1.90 -6.57
C ILE A 13 13.69 3.12 -5.84
N GLY A 14 13.68 3.14 -4.50
CA GLY A 14 14.29 4.26 -3.74
C GLY A 14 13.43 5.52 -3.61
N ARG A 15 12.11 5.46 -3.89
CA ARG A 15 11.18 6.60 -3.80
C ARG A 15 9.78 6.16 -3.33
N PRO A 16 8.90 7.09 -2.91
CA PRO A 16 7.53 6.75 -2.53
C PRO A 16 6.81 6.03 -3.65
N MET A 17 6.37 4.80 -3.36
CA MET A 17 5.67 3.94 -4.28
C MET A 17 4.75 3.01 -3.50
N ALA A 18 3.76 2.45 -4.19
CA ALA A 18 2.97 1.34 -3.70
C ALA A 18 2.85 0.30 -4.81
N GLY A 19 2.73 -0.96 -4.44
CA GLY A 19 2.56 -2.02 -5.41
C GLY A 19 1.91 -3.25 -4.83
N LYS A 20 1.46 -4.13 -5.71
CA LYS A 20 0.85 -5.41 -5.35
C LYS A 20 1.26 -6.48 -6.35
N THR A 21 1.61 -7.64 -5.81
CA THR A 21 1.82 -8.87 -6.58
C THR A 21 0.49 -9.58 -6.82
N GLY A 22 0.32 -10.17 -8.00
CA GLY A 22 -0.75 -11.11 -8.34
C GLY A 22 -0.17 -12.36 -8.98
N THR A 23 -0.77 -13.51 -8.70
CA THR A 23 -0.47 -14.79 -9.36
C THR A 23 -1.81 -15.49 -9.58
N THR A 24 -2.08 -16.03 -10.77
CA THR A 24 -3.27 -16.87 -11.01
C THR A 24 -3.04 -18.31 -10.53
N ASP A 25 -4.12 -19.10 -10.40
CA ASP A 25 -4.02 -20.51 -10.03
C ASP A 25 -3.12 -21.27 -11.03
N ASP A 26 -2.37 -22.26 -10.54
CA ASP A 26 -1.35 -23.02 -11.28
C ASP A 26 -0.18 -22.19 -11.88
N GLU A 27 0.09 -20.98 -11.37
CA GLU A 27 1.22 -20.12 -11.77
C GLU A 27 1.26 -19.81 -13.29
N HIS A 28 0.09 -19.82 -13.94
CA HIS A 28 -0.02 -19.53 -15.37
C HIS A 28 0.26 -18.05 -15.69
N ASP A 29 -0.12 -17.16 -14.79
CA ASP A 29 0.11 -15.72 -14.90
C ASP A 29 0.75 -15.15 -13.64
N ALA A 30 1.75 -14.31 -13.85
CA ALA A 30 2.43 -13.57 -12.82
C ALA A 30 2.33 -12.06 -13.12
N TRP A 31 1.81 -11.31 -12.15
CA TRP A 31 1.57 -9.87 -12.26
C TRP A 31 2.32 -9.09 -11.19
N PHE A 32 2.88 -7.94 -11.59
CA PHE A 32 3.23 -6.88 -10.66
C PHE A 32 2.60 -5.57 -11.15
N VAL A 33 1.76 -4.98 -10.31
CA VAL A 33 1.16 -3.66 -10.56
C VAL A 33 1.66 -2.71 -9.49
N GLY A 34 2.27 -1.60 -9.91
CA GLY A 34 2.83 -0.61 -9.01
C GLY A 34 2.69 0.81 -9.55
N TYR A 35 2.71 1.77 -8.64
CA TYR A 35 2.61 3.18 -8.97
C TYR A 35 3.45 4.05 -8.03
N THR A 36 3.87 5.18 -8.58
CA THR A 36 4.33 6.38 -7.88
C THR A 36 3.24 7.46 -8.00
N PRO A 37 3.36 8.63 -7.34
CA PRO A 37 2.44 9.73 -7.60
C PRO A 37 2.40 10.19 -9.06
N ASP A 38 3.46 9.92 -9.82
CA ASP A 38 3.67 10.45 -11.17
C ASP A 38 3.38 9.45 -12.29
N MET A 39 3.45 8.14 -11.99
CA MET A 39 3.31 7.09 -13.01
C MET A 39 2.84 5.77 -12.42
N ILE A 40 1.93 5.10 -13.14
CA ILE A 40 1.47 3.74 -12.89
C ILE A 40 2.02 2.79 -13.96
N THR A 41 2.37 1.57 -13.57
CA THR A 41 2.83 0.52 -14.50
C THR A 41 2.36 -0.83 -14.02
N ALA A 42 1.89 -1.65 -14.95
CA ALA A 42 1.52 -3.04 -14.75
C ALA A 42 2.41 -3.91 -15.65
N VAL A 43 3.01 -4.94 -15.06
CA VAL A 43 3.80 -5.95 -15.76
C VAL A 43 3.11 -7.30 -15.59
N TRP A 44 2.95 -7.99 -16.71
CA TRP A 44 2.45 -9.36 -16.78
C TRP A 44 3.46 -10.24 -17.47
N ILE A 45 3.53 -11.48 -16.99
CA ILE A 45 4.17 -12.59 -17.66
C ILE A 45 3.22 -13.77 -17.56
N GLY A 46 3.00 -14.46 -18.67
CA GLY A 46 2.26 -15.71 -18.72
C GLY A 46 2.65 -16.53 -19.95
N ASP A 47 2.16 -17.77 -20.01
CA ASP A 47 2.34 -18.68 -21.13
C ASP A 47 0.98 -19.05 -21.73
N ASP A 48 0.75 -18.66 -22.99
CA ASP A 48 -0.48 -18.97 -23.74
C ASP A 48 -0.63 -20.48 -24.05
N THR A 49 0.41 -21.29 -23.81
CA THR A 49 0.48 -22.72 -24.20
C THR A 49 0.35 -23.71 -23.04
N SER A 50 -0.06 -23.26 -21.84
CA SER A 50 -0.38 -24.08 -20.65
C SER A 50 0.78 -24.82 -19.96
N SER A 51 2.03 -24.50 -20.31
CA SER A 51 3.16 -24.85 -19.44
C SER A 51 3.14 -23.89 -18.25
N ASN A 52 3.02 -24.42 -17.04
CA ASN A 52 3.22 -23.65 -15.82
C ASN A 52 4.48 -22.77 -15.99
N ALA A 53 4.32 -21.45 -15.89
CA ALA A 53 5.41 -20.51 -16.13
C ALA A 53 6.49 -20.61 -15.03
N GLY A 54 6.15 -21.17 -13.86
CA GLY A 54 7.04 -21.34 -12.72
C GLY A 54 7.44 -20.01 -12.07
N TYR A 55 6.69 -18.94 -12.34
CA TYR A 55 6.98 -17.59 -11.86
C TYR A 55 5.82 -17.06 -11.02
N THR A 56 6.15 -16.27 -10.00
CA THR A 56 5.15 -15.58 -9.17
C THR A 56 5.26 -14.07 -9.39
N GLY A 57 4.19 -13.32 -9.10
CA GLY A 57 4.19 -11.87 -9.32
C GLY A 57 5.31 -11.09 -8.61
N GLY A 58 5.89 -11.65 -7.53
CA GLY A 58 7.00 -11.05 -6.78
C GLY A 58 8.39 -11.29 -7.36
N THR A 59 8.53 -12.11 -8.42
CA THR A 59 9.83 -12.48 -9.00
C THR A 59 10.15 -11.66 -10.25
N ILE A 60 9.92 -12.23 -11.44
CA ILE A 60 10.29 -11.62 -12.72
C ILE A 60 9.44 -10.37 -13.01
N PRO A 61 8.10 -10.38 -12.84
CA PRO A 61 7.30 -9.18 -13.11
C PRO A 61 7.72 -7.98 -12.24
N ALA A 62 8.01 -8.22 -10.96
CA ALA A 62 8.50 -7.20 -10.05
C ALA A 62 9.87 -6.63 -10.47
N SER A 63 10.77 -7.48 -10.97
CA SER A 63 12.11 -7.06 -11.43
C SER A 63 12.02 -6.23 -12.73
N ILE A 64 11.21 -6.65 -13.69
CA ILE A 64 10.96 -5.87 -14.92
C ILE A 64 10.34 -4.52 -14.56
N TRP A 65 9.35 -4.51 -13.67
CA TRP A 65 8.73 -3.27 -13.21
C TRP A 65 9.77 -2.32 -12.61
N LYS A 66 10.65 -2.83 -11.74
CA LYS A 66 11.71 -2.05 -11.11
C LYS A 66 12.65 -1.43 -12.13
N ASP A 67 13.15 -2.21 -13.08
CA ASP A 67 14.12 -1.73 -14.07
C ASP A 67 13.50 -0.68 -14.98
N PHE A 68 12.29 -0.94 -15.47
CA PHE A 68 11.55 0.02 -16.29
C PHE A 68 11.28 1.34 -15.55
N MET A 69 10.74 1.26 -14.34
CA MET A 69 10.39 2.45 -13.55
C MET A 69 11.62 3.24 -13.12
N SER A 70 12.74 2.56 -12.84
CA SER A 70 14.00 3.22 -12.47
C SER A 70 14.52 4.10 -13.61
N GLU A 71 14.46 3.60 -14.85
CA GLU A 71 14.86 4.38 -16.02
C GLU A 71 13.84 5.44 -16.42
N ALA A 72 12.56 5.09 -16.45
CA ALA A 72 11.48 6.02 -16.83
C ALA A 72 11.41 7.24 -15.90
N LEU A 73 11.74 7.06 -14.61
CA LEU A 73 11.69 8.12 -13.61
C LEU A 73 13.08 8.68 -13.24
N ARG A 74 14.15 8.29 -13.93
CA ARG A 74 15.53 8.66 -13.55
C ARG A 74 15.75 10.17 -13.43
N ASN A 75 15.07 10.96 -14.27
CA ASN A 75 15.19 12.42 -14.32
C ASN A 75 13.95 13.13 -13.77
N THR A 76 13.06 12.44 -13.05
CA THR A 76 11.87 13.05 -12.43
C THR A 76 12.11 13.26 -10.94
N GLN A 77 11.52 14.31 -10.36
CA GLN A 77 11.52 14.49 -8.92
C GLN A 77 10.66 13.41 -8.25
N ALA A 78 11.10 12.89 -7.11
CA ALA A 78 10.29 11.98 -6.31
C ALA A 78 9.25 12.78 -5.51
N HIS A 79 7.97 12.57 -5.80
CA HIS A 79 6.88 13.14 -5.00
C HIS A 79 6.40 12.17 -3.90
N SER A 80 5.80 12.75 -2.85
CA SER A 80 5.09 11.99 -1.82
C SER A 80 3.60 11.91 -2.16
N PHE A 81 2.93 10.85 -1.71
CA PHE A 81 1.48 10.76 -1.82
C PHE A 81 0.80 11.84 -0.98
N SER A 82 0.00 12.69 -1.62
CA SER A 82 -0.83 13.68 -0.92
C SER A 82 -2.11 13.04 -0.42
N VAL A 83 -2.39 13.15 0.87
CA VAL A 83 -3.68 12.73 1.43
C VAL A 83 -4.76 13.71 0.95
N PRO A 84 -5.86 13.26 0.31
CA PRO A 84 -6.92 14.16 -0.12
C PRO A 84 -7.57 14.89 1.07
N LYS A 85 -8.02 16.13 0.87
CA LYS A 85 -8.65 16.94 1.94
C LYS A 85 -9.81 16.22 2.63
N SER A 86 -10.67 15.56 1.88
CA SER A 86 -11.80 14.80 2.43
C SER A 86 -11.38 13.73 3.43
N VAL A 87 -10.26 13.06 3.17
CA VAL A 87 -9.69 12.04 4.06
C VAL A 87 -9.05 12.69 5.29
N GLN A 88 -8.36 13.82 5.12
CA GLN A 88 -7.81 14.58 6.25
C GLN A 88 -8.91 15.01 7.23
N GLU A 89 -9.99 15.59 6.69
CA GLU A 89 -11.15 16.02 7.47
C GLU A 89 -11.82 14.84 8.19
N GLU A 90 -11.89 13.66 7.55
CA GLU A 90 -12.42 12.45 8.19
C GLU A 90 -11.54 11.95 9.34
N ILE A 91 -10.22 11.94 9.15
CA ILE A 91 -9.26 11.58 10.21
C ILE A 91 -9.41 12.53 11.41
N GLU A 92 -9.55 13.83 11.16
CA GLU A 92 -9.75 14.83 12.21
C GLU A 92 -11.06 14.63 12.96
N ARG A 93 -12.16 14.37 12.23
CA ARG A 93 -13.47 14.03 12.83
C ARG A 93 -13.38 12.81 13.73
N ASN A 94 -12.76 11.73 13.26
CA ASN A 94 -12.63 10.49 14.01
C ASN A 94 -11.80 10.69 15.29
N ARG A 95 -10.66 11.41 15.21
CA ARG A 95 -9.83 11.72 16.38
C ARG A 95 -10.56 12.59 17.40
N ALA A 96 -11.32 13.58 16.96
CA ALA A 96 -12.12 14.42 17.85
C ALA A 96 -13.19 13.60 18.59
N GLN A 97 -13.85 12.68 17.88
CA GLN A 97 -14.87 11.81 18.45
C GLN A 97 -14.30 10.80 19.46
N GLU A 98 -13.11 10.25 19.19
CA GLU A 98 -12.39 9.40 20.14
C GLU A 98 -12.00 10.17 21.42
N ALA A 99 -11.51 11.40 21.28
CA ALA A 99 -11.14 12.24 22.42
C ALA A 99 -12.37 12.60 23.29
N LEU A 100 -13.49 12.94 22.66
CA LEU A 100 -14.76 13.20 23.35
C LEU A 100 -15.27 11.95 24.07
N THR A 101 -15.17 10.78 23.45
CA THR A 101 -15.58 9.51 24.06
C THR A 101 -14.73 9.19 25.30
N LYS A 102 -13.40 9.36 25.20
CA LYS A 102 -12.49 9.17 26.35
C LYS A 102 -12.72 10.17 27.48
N GLN A 103 -13.07 11.42 27.16
CA GLN A 103 -13.41 12.41 28.17
C GLN A 103 -14.71 12.04 28.89
N LYS A 104 -15.76 11.64 28.16
CA LYS A 104 -17.03 11.21 28.76
C LYS A 104 -16.85 9.98 29.65
N SER A 105 -16.10 8.96 29.21
CA SER A 105 -15.84 7.77 30.03
C SER A 105 -15.07 8.11 31.30
N ASN A 106 -14.07 8.99 31.23
CA ASN A 106 -13.30 9.42 32.41
C ASN A 106 -14.14 10.26 33.37
N GLN A 107 -15.08 11.06 32.86
CA GLN A 107 -16.01 11.84 33.66
C GLN A 107 -17.00 10.93 34.40
N GLU A 108 -17.62 9.98 33.68
CA GLU A 108 -18.53 8.98 34.26
C GLU A 108 -17.87 8.10 35.32
N GLN A 109 -16.58 7.75 35.13
CA GLN A 109 -15.79 7.01 36.12
C GLN A 109 -15.58 7.84 37.39
N LYS A 110 -15.18 9.11 37.25
CA LYS A 110 -14.99 10.04 38.39
C LYS A 110 -16.29 10.30 39.15
N ASP A 111 -17.40 10.39 38.43
CA ASP A 111 -18.70 10.60 39.05
C ASP A 111 -19.14 9.35 39.81
N LYS A 112 -18.92 8.15 39.28
CA LYS A 112 -19.18 6.87 40.01
C LYS A 112 -18.33 6.71 41.27
N ASP A 113 -17.04 7.06 41.21
CA ASP A 113 -16.15 6.98 42.37
C ASP A 113 -16.54 7.96 43.49
N LYS A 114 -17.16 9.09 43.16
CA LYS A 114 -17.66 10.08 44.13
C LYS A 114 -18.97 9.69 44.80
N THR A 115 -19.79 8.85 44.18
CA THR A 115 -21.09 8.42 44.76
C THR A 115 -20.98 7.16 45.62
N GLN A 116 -19.84 6.46 45.60
CA GLN A 116 -19.60 5.23 46.37
C GLN A 116 -18.72 5.42 47.63
N GLY A 117 -18.24 6.63 47.90
CA GLY A 117 -17.52 7.01 49.13
C GLY A 117 -18.34 7.90 50.03
#